data_AF-G1KIH0-F1
#
_entry.id   AF-G1KIH0-F1
#
_cell.length_a   1.000
_cell.length_b   1.000
_cell.length_c   1.000
_cell.angle_alpha   90.00
_cell.angle_beta   90.00
_cell.angle_gamma   90.00
#
_symmetry.space_group_name_H-M   'P 1'
#
loop_
_entity.id
_entity.type
_entity.pdbx_description
1 polymer ?
#
loop_
_entity_poly.entity_id
_entity_poly.type
_entity_poly.pdbx_seq_one_letter_code
_entity_poly.pdbx_strand_id
1 'polypeptide(L)'
;SEATLSPPPGSIYSVPLQKPAWSEHRAPDGRVYYYNSETKQSSWEKPDELKSKAELLLSRCPWREYRSETGKPYYYNTQTKESRWTRPRELDDIEGERLQLLASGSVSGVEWPLLSPGISIITCDPAFCFPTSASWEQAMKLINSDPRFSALPKLSEKKQAFNAYKAQRDKEEKEETRLRAKEAKEELQRFLEQHNKMNSTTRYRKAEQMFGELEVWAVVPERDRKEIYDDVLFFLAKKEKEHAKQLRKRNIQALKSILDSMSRVSFQTTWSEAQQYLMDNPSFAEDEDLQNMDKEDALICFEEHIRTLEREEEEERERGRLRERRQQRKNREAFQAFLDELHENGRLHSMSTWMELYPSLSTDRRFANMLGQPGSTPLDLFKFYVEDLKARFHDEKKIIKDILKDRSFGVEVNTTFEDFAHIISFDKRAATLDAGNIKLTFNSLLEKAEAREREREKEETRKMRRKEAAFKSMLRQAAPPLEPSTAWDEVRERFVNNIAFEQITLESERIRLFREFLQVLETECQHFHAKAKKHTKKPKKHHRKRSASVRPQGRDGP
;
A
#
# COMPACT_ATOMS: atom_id res chain seq x y z
N SER A 1 57.76 -5.54 -58.11
CA SER A 1 56.41 -5.05 -57.77
C SER A 1 56.56 -3.93 -56.74
N GLU A 2 57.32 -2.90 -57.09
CA GLU A 2 56.95 -1.68 -57.82
C GLU A 2 56.72 -0.55 -56.80
N ALA A 3 57.66 0.39 -56.85
CA ALA A 3 57.91 1.41 -55.85
C ALA A 3 56.99 2.61 -56.05
N THR A 4 56.49 3.15 -54.94
CA THR A 4 55.66 4.34 -54.88
C THR A 4 56.48 5.59 -55.21
N LEU A 5 56.24 6.17 -56.38
CA LEU A 5 56.75 7.48 -56.82
C LEU A 5 55.65 8.55 -56.66
N SER A 6 56.02 9.68 -56.08
CA SER A 6 55.23 10.92 -55.99
C SER A 6 54.95 11.54 -57.37
N PRO A 7 53.89 12.36 -57.52
CA PRO A 7 53.81 13.41 -58.53
C PRO A 7 54.06 14.83 -57.94
N PRO A 8 54.34 15.84 -58.81
CA PRO A 8 55.00 17.12 -58.48
C PRO A 8 53.99 18.29 -58.22
N PRO A 9 54.44 19.54 -57.92
CA PRO A 9 53.61 20.59 -57.33
C PRO A 9 52.84 21.37 -58.40
N GLY A 10 51.58 21.71 -58.09
CA GLY A 10 50.68 22.43 -58.99
C GLY A 10 49.91 23.55 -58.30
N SER A 11 50.30 24.77 -58.63
CA SER A 11 49.51 26.00 -58.78
C SER A 11 48.49 26.38 -57.70
N ILE A 12 48.84 27.48 -57.03
CA ILE A 12 47.97 28.42 -56.31
C ILE A 12 46.73 28.73 -57.17
N TYR A 13 45.55 28.32 -56.72
CA TYR A 13 44.29 28.94 -57.10
C TYR A 13 43.73 29.65 -55.88
N SER A 14 43.66 30.98 -56.01
CA SER A 14 42.97 31.90 -55.14
C SER A 14 41.52 31.48 -54.93
N VAL A 15 41.15 31.11 -53.70
CA VAL A 15 39.74 31.01 -53.29
C VAL A 15 39.18 32.44 -53.23
N PRO A 16 38.14 32.77 -54.01
CA PRO A 16 37.50 34.07 -53.92
C PRO A 16 36.81 34.19 -52.57
N LEU A 17 37.04 35.30 -51.89
CA LEU A 17 36.36 35.70 -50.66
C LEU A 17 34.85 35.78 -50.94
N GLN A 18 34.10 34.71 -50.65
CA GLN A 18 32.63 34.74 -50.71
C GLN A 18 32.15 35.73 -49.64
N LYS A 19 31.38 36.74 -50.08
CA LYS A 19 30.67 37.65 -49.19
C LYS A 19 29.67 36.83 -48.36
N PRO A 20 29.47 37.12 -47.07
CA PRO A 20 28.49 36.40 -46.26
C PRO A 20 27.10 36.54 -46.89
N ALA A 21 26.41 35.42 -47.10
CA ALA A 21 25.10 35.37 -47.75
C ALA A 21 24.02 36.09 -46.91
N TRP A 22 24.26 36.27 -45.61
CA TRP A 22 23.37 36.93 -44.67
C TRP A 22 23.69 38.41 -44.46
N SER A 23 22.65 39.23 -44.33
CA SER A 23 22.74 40.67 -44.08
C SER A 23 21.78 41.10 -42.96
N GLU A 24 22.16 42.11 -42.17
CA GLU A 24 21.36 42.66 -41.09
C GLU A 24 20.39 43.74 -41.62
N HIS A 25 19.11 43.65 -41.28
CA HIS A 25 18.05 44.58 -41.64
C HIS A 25 17.23 44.97 -40.41
N ARG A 26 16.58 46.13 -40.46
CA ARG A 26 15.71 46.61 -39.37
C ARG A 26 14.28 46.65 -39.86
N ALA A 27 13.39 45.97 -39.13
CA ALA A 27 11.97 46.02 -39.38
C ALA A 27 11.38 47.39 -38.93
N PRO A 28 10.20 47.79 -39.42
CA PRO A 28 9.57 49.07 -39.09
C PRO A 28 9.28 49.26 -37.59
N ASP A 29 9.24 48.18 -36.81
CA ASP A 29 9.09 48.16 -35.36
C ASP A 29 10.42 48.34 -34.59
N GLY A 30 11.53 48.55 -35.32
CA GLY A 30 12.88 48.74 -34.77
C GLY A 30 13.62 47.45 -34.43
N ARG A 31 13.00 46.28 -34.63
CA ARG A 31 13.65 44.99 -34.38
C ARG A 31 14.59 44.60 -35.53
N VAL A 32 15.75 44.08 -35.18
CA VAL A 32 16.76 43.63 -36.13
C VAL A 32 16.43 42.20 -36.60
N TYR A 33 16.43 41.97 -37.91
CA TYR A 33 16.31 40.64 -38.50
C TYR A 33 17.41 40.43 -39.55
N TYR A 34 17.76 39.18 -39.79
CA TYR A 34 18.84 38.78 -40.68
C TYR A 34 18.25 38.12 -41.93
N TYR A 35 18.67 38.58 -43.09
CA TYR A 35 18.16 38.11 -44.38
C TYR A 35 19.27 37.43 -45.18
N ASN A 36 19.03 36.17 -45.57
CA ASN A 36 19.89 35.41 -46.48
C ASN A 36 19.53 35.74 -47.93
N SER A 37 20.48 36.35 -48.63
CA SER A 37 20.33 36.76 -50.02
C SER A 37 20.32 35.60 -51.03
N GLU A 38 20.89 34.45 -50.66
CA GLU A 38 20.97 33.24 -51.49
C GLU A 38 19.74 32.35 -51.30
N THR A 39 19.35 32.06 -50.07
CA THR A 39 18.20 31.18 -49.77
C THR A 39 16.86 31.93 -49.70
N LYS A 40 16.89 33.27 -49.76
CA LYS A 40 15.72 34.17 -49.62
C LYS A 40 14.98 34.02 -48.28
N GLN A 41 15.63 33.51 -47.25
CA GLN A 41 15.06 33.32 -45.91
C GLN A 41 15.39 34.49 -44.98
N SER A 42 14.48 34.80 -44.05
CA SER A 42 14.67 35.78 -42.98
C SER A 42 14.62 35.10 -41.61
N SER A 43 15.56 35.43 -40.72
CA SER A 43 15.64 34.93 -39.34
C SER A 43 15.72 36.08 -38.34
N TRP A 44 15.07 35.94 -37.20
CA TRP A 44 15.20 36.89 -36.07
C TRP A 44 16.41 36.57 -35.17
N GLU A 45 17.03 35.40 -35.36
CA GLU A 45 18.25 35.01 -34.68
C GLU A 45 19.46 35.22 -35.60
N LYS A 46 20.54 35.80 -35.05
CA LYS A 46 21.79 36.09 -35.78
C LYS A 46 22.39 34.79 -36.32
N PRO A 47 22.53 34.63 -37.65
CA PRO A 47 23.14 33.45 -38.26
C PRO A 47 24.60 33.27 -37.82
N ASP A 48 25.04 32.02 -37.70
CA ASP A 48 26.40 31.67 -37.23
C ASP A 48 27.51 32.29 -38.10
N GLU A 49 27.25 32.48 -39.40
CA GLU A 49 28.15 33.13 -40.36
C GLU A 49 28.36 34.64 -40.09
N LEU A 50 27.45 35.29 -39.37
CA LEU A 50 27.54 36.70 -38.98
C LEU A 50 28.00 36.87 -37.52
N LYS A 51 28.07 35.81 -36.73
CA LYS A 51 28.55 35.85 -35.34
C LYS A 51 30.05 36.07 -35.32
N SER A 52 30.53 36.92 -34.41
CA SER A 52 31.98 37.05 -34.19
C SER A 52 32.55 35.73 -33.64
N LYS A 53 33.87 35.50 -33.80
CA LYS A 53 34.54 34.31 -33.26
C LYS A 53 34.31 34.13 -31.74
N ALA A 54 34.15 35.23 -31.00
CA ALA A 54 33.79 35.23 -29.59
C ALA A 54 32.32 34.84 -29.35
N GLU A 55 31.37 35.34 -30.16
CA GLU A 55 29.95 34.96 -30.08
C GLU A 55 29.72 33.48 -30.43
N LEU A 56 30.51 32.94 -31.36
CA LEU A 56 30.46 31.54 -31.80
C LEU A 56 30.96 30.57 -30.69
N LEU A 57 31.94 31.00 -29.88
CA LEU A 57 32.40 30.28 -28.69
C LEU A 57 31.33 30.25 -27.58
N LEU A 58 30.60 31.36 -27.36
CA LEU A 58 29.50 31.39 -26.39
C LEU A 58 28.33 30.47 -26.79
N SER A 59 28.01 30.34 -28.08
CA SER A 59 26.97 29.41 -28.53
C SER A 59 27.34 27.93 -28.38
N ARG A 60 28.63 27.62 -28.27
CA ARG A 60 29.16 26.25 -28.10
C ARG A 60 29.37 25.85 -26.63
N CYS A 61 29.30 26.78 -25.68
CA CYS A 61 29.51 26.50 -24.26
C CYS A 61 28.23 25.95 -23.61
N PRO A 62 28.27 24.78 -22.95
CA PRO A 62 27.08 24.18 -22.34
C PRO A 62 26.75 24.75 -20.95
N TRP A 63 27.65 25.50 -20.33
CA TRP A 63 27.50 26.07 -18.98
C TRP A 63 26.92 27.49 -19.03
N ARG A 64 25.94 27.76 -18.16
CA ARG A 64 25.30 29.09 -18.02
C ARG A 64 25.35 29.56 -16.58
N GLU A 65 25.64 30.84 -16.37
CA GLU A 65 25.58 31.48 -15.05
C GLU A 65 24.15 31.94 -14.75
N TYR A 66 23.67 31.60 -13.57
CA TYR A 66 22.38 32.03 -13.02
C TYR A 66 22.60 32.62 -11.63
N ARG A 67 21.64 33.41 -11.13
CA ARG A 67 21.69 33.99 -9.79
C ARG A 67 20.61 33.35 -8.92
N SER A 68 20.99 32.93 -7.71
CA SER A 68 20.04 32.48 -6.70
C SER A 68 19.19 33.65 -6.17
N GLU A 69 18.11 33.36 -5.45
CA GLU A 69 17.27 34.37 -4.76
C GLU A 69 18.08 35.23 -3.77
N THR A 70 19.21 34.72 -3.29
CA THR A 70 20.16 35.41 -2.40
C THR A 70 21.25 36.19 -3.15
N GLY A 71 21.17 36.28 -4.48
CA GLY A 71 22.10 37.02 -5.34
C GLY A 71 23.43 36.32 -5.61
N LYS A 72 23.64 35.08 -5.12
CA LYS A 72 24.86 34.31 -5.35
C LYS A 72 24.84 33.65 -6.74
N PRO A 73 25.91 33.78 -7.54
CA PRO A 73 25.98 33.13 -8.84
C PRO A 73 26.15 31.60 -8.68
N TYR A 74 25.44 30.83 -9.50
CA TYR A 74 25.61 29.39 -9.64
C TYR A 74 25.64 29.01 -11.13
N TYR A 75 26.39 27.96 -11.46
CA TYR A 75 26.65 27.56 -12.84
C TYR A 75 25.90 26.27 -13.16
N TYR A 76 25.13 26.29 -14.24
CA TYR A 76 24.29 25.18 -14.65
C TYR A 76 24.70 24.69 -16.04
N ASN A 77 24.96 23.38 -16.15
CA ASN A 77 25.26 22.73 -17.42
C ASN A 77 23.95 22.31 -18.09
N THR A 78 23.67 22.89 -19.25
CA THR A 78 22.46 22.61 -20.02
C THR A 78 22.44 21.20 -20.65
N GLN A 79 23.61 20.57 -20.83
CA GLN A 79 23.76 19.22 -21.39
C GLN A 79 23.72 18.13 -20.31
N THR A 80 24.50 18.27 -19.23
CA THR A 80 24.57 17.26 -18.15
C THR A 80 23.53 17.47 -17.05
N LYS A 81 22.81 18.61 -17.07
CA LYS A 81 21.82 19.02 -16.04
C LYS A 81 22.42 19.21 -14.64
N GLU A 82 23.74 19.31 -14.53
CA GLU A 82 24.43 19.52 -13.26
C GLU A 82 24.48 21.01 -12.87
N SER A 83 24.32 21.30 -11.58
CA SER A 83 24.48 22.63 -10.99
C SER A 83 25.67 22.64 -10.03
N ARG A 84 26.55 23.64 -10.15
CA ARG A 84 27.68 23.82 -9.22
C ARG A 84 27.84 25.27 -8.77
N TRP A 85 28.34 25.45 -7.55
CA TRP A 85 28.58 26.76 -6.94
C TRP A 85 29.96 27.35 -7.26
N THR A 86 30.90 26.49 -7.66
CA THR A 86 32.24 26.88 -8.10
C THR A 86 32.26 26.99 -9.62
N ARG A 87 32.84 28.06 -10.15
CA ARG A 87 32.93 28.29 -11.60
C ARG A 87 33.68 27.12 -12.27
N PRO A 88 33.10 26.47 -13.30
CA PRO A 88 33.77 25.41 -14.05
C PRO A 88 35.05 25.90 -14.73
N ARG A 89 36.13 25.10 -14.70
CA ARG A 89 37.39 25.41 -15.41
C ARG A 89 37.16 25.60 -16.91
N GLU A 90 36.28 24.81 -17.52
CA GLU A 90 35.97 24.97 -18.95
C GLU A 90 35.31 26.33 -19.25
N LEU A 91 34.58 26.91 -18.28
CA LEU A 91 33.99 28.24 -18.41
C LEU A 91 35.04 29.34 -18.18
N ASP A 92 36.00 29.14 -17.27
CA ASP A 92 37.14 30.03 -17.05
C ASP A 92 38.10 30.06 -18.25
N ASP A 93 38.38 28.90 -18.86
CA ASP A 93 39.26 28.81 -20.04
C ASP A 93 38.64 29.50 -21.26
N ILE A 94 37.32 29.36 -21.45
CA ILE A 94 36.57 30.04 -22.52
C ILE A 94 36.42 31.55 -22.23
N GLU A 95 36.23 31.97 -20.97
CA GLU A 95 36.28 33.39 -20.60
C GLU A 95 37.68 33.97 -20.78
N GLY A 96 38.73 33.18 -20.51
CA GLY A 96 40.12 33.50 -20.79
C GLY A 96 40.38 33.72 -22.28
N GLU A 97 39.96 32.78 -23.14
CA GLU A 97 40.03 32.93 -24.60
C GLU A 97 39.20 34.11 -25.11
N ARG A 98 38.01 34.34 -24.53
CA ARG A 98 37.17 35.51 -24.84
C ARG A 98 37.87 36.81 -24.45
N LEU A 99 38.50 36.88 -23.29
CA LEU A 99 39.28 38.04 -22.84
C LEU A 99 40.52 38.24 -23.71
N GLN A 100 41.16 37.17 -24.19
CA GLN A 100 42.25 37.22 -25.17
C GLN A 100 41.77 37.79 -26.52
N LEU A 101 40.58 37.37 -26.97
CA LEU A 101 39.96 37.82 -28.23
C LEU A 101 39.39 39.25 -28.12
N LEU A 102 38.87 39.65 -26.96
CA LEU A 102 38.44 41.03 -26.69
C LEU A 102 39.64 41.97 -26.48
N ALA A 103 40.72 41.49 -25.85
CA ALA A 103 41.98 42.24 -25.74
C ALA A 103 42.64 42.48 -27.10
N SER A 104 42.42 41.59 -28.07
CA SER A 104 42.82 41.80 -29.47
C SER A 104 41.80 42.60 -30.30
N GLY A 105 40.64 42.93 -29.72
CA GLY A 105 39.51 43.57 -30.41
C GLY A 105 38.71 44.55 -29.56
N SER A 106 39.36 45.55 -28.94
CA SER A 106 38.86 46.93 -28.71
C SER A 106 39.64 47.61 -27.58
N VAL A 107 40.67 48.37 -27.95
CA VAL A 107 41.05 49.58 -27.22
C VAL A 107 40.62 50.74 -28.11
N SER A 108 39.41 51.25 -27.86
CA SER A 108 39.00 52.59 -28.29
C SER A 108 38.79 53.39 -27.00
N GLY A 109 39.73 54.29 -26.69
CA GLY A 109 39.63 55.15 -25.50
C GLY A 109 40.93 55.56 -24.81
N VAL A 110 42.08 55.02 -25.22
CA VAL A 110 43.40 55.65 -25.00
C VAL A 110 44.17 55.44 -26.29
N GLU A 111 44.33 56.51 -27.09
CA GLU A 111 45.20 56.49 -28.26
C GLU A 111 46.65 56.22 -27.82
N TRP A 112 47.05 54.96 -27.81
CA TRP A 112 48.44 54.59 -28.03
C TRP A 112 48.58 54.38 -29.54
N PRO A 113 49.46 55.14 -30.23
CA PRO A 113 49.47 55.12 -31.69
C PRO A 113 49.65 53.70 -32.21
N LEU A 114 48.75 53.31 -33.13
CA LEU A 114 48.86 52.13 -33.97
C LEU A 114 50.24 52.16 -34.65
N LEU A 115 51.18 51.43 -34.06
CA LEU A 115 52.51 51.24 -34.60
C LEU A 115 52.39 50.22 -35.74
N SER A 116 52.86 50.61 -36.94
CA SER A 116 52.88 49.80 -38.17
C SER A 116 53.37 48.35 -37.93
N PRO A 117 53.01 47.36 -38.78
CA PRO A 117 53.36 45.95 -38.61
C PRO A 117 54.85 45.62 -38.39
N GLY A 118 55.76 46.57 -38.67
CA GLY A 118 57.19 46.46 -38.38
C GLY A 118 57.59 46.64 -36.91
N ILE A 119 56.76 47.23 -36.05
CA ILE A 119 57.09 47.42 -34.63
C ILE A 119 56.91 46.14 -33.81
N SER A 120 55.91 45.31 -34.12
CA SER A 120 55.69 44.03 -33.41
C SER A 120 56.83 43.02 -33.61
N ILE A 121 57.66 43.18 -34.64
CA ILE A 121 58.77 42.27 -34.94
C ILE A 121 59.99 42.54 -34.04
N ILE A 122 60.21 43.78 -33.60
CA ILE A 122 61.34 44.14 -32.72
C ILE A 122 61.06 43.72 -31.27
N THR A 123 59.78 43.59 -30.89
CA THR A 123 59.39 43.32 -29.50
C THR A 123 59.38 41.85 -29.08
N CYS A 124 59.47 40.91 -30.02
CA CYS A 124 59.20 39.49 -29.77
C CYS A 124 60.41 38.54 -29.94
N ASP A 125 61.62 39.06 -30.15
CA ASP A 125 62.82 38.24 -30.39
C ASP A 125 63.66 38.06 -29.09
N PRO A 126 63.82 36.84 -28.54
CA PRO A 126 64.57 36.58 -27.30
C PRO A 126 66.08 36.83 -27.42
N ALA A 127 66.62 36.97 -28.64
CA ALA A 127 68.04 37.26 -28.89
C ALA A 127 68.45 38.71 -28.56
N PHE A 128 67.48 39.61 -28.34
CA PHE A 128 67.71 41.01 -27.97
C PHE A 128 67.03 41.31 -26.62
N CYS A 129 67.54 40.71 -25.54
CA CYS A 129 67.19 41.09 -24.18
C CYS A 129 67.98 42.34 -23.78
N PHE A 130 67.32 43.50 -23.76
CA PHE A 130 67.86 44.68 -23.09
C PHE A 130 67.53 44.60 -21.60
N PRO A 131 68.45 44.96 -20.69
CA PRO A 131 68.08 45.25 -19.32
C PRO A 131 67.01 46.34 -19.32
N THR A 132 65.90 46.15 -18.61
CA THR A 132 64.84 47.16 -18.43
C THR A 132 65.38 48.47 -17.85
N SER A 133 66.56 48.44 -17.23
CA SER A 133 67.33 49.60 -16.75
C SER A 133 68.13 50.36 -17.82
N ALA A 134 68.26 49.87 -19.06
CA ALA A 134 69.09 50.48 -20.10
C ALA A 134 68.54 51.83 -20.59
N SER A 135 69.44 52.78 -20.88
CA SER A 135 69.07 54.09 -21.42
C SER A 135 68.81 54.03 -22.93
N TRP A 136 68.02 54.98 -23.44
CA TRP A 136 67.72 55.11 -24.87
C TRP A 136 68.99 55.17 -25.74
N GLU A 137 70.03 55.86 -25.27
CA GLU A 137 71.31 55.99 -25.98
C GLU A 137 72.11 54.68 -26.03
N GLN A 138 72.05 53.88 -24.96
CA GLN A 138 72.70 52.57 -24.91
C GLN A 138 71.98 51.57 -25.83
N ALA A 139 70.65 51.58 -25.83
CA ALA A 139 69.85 50.79 -26.74
C ALA A 139 70.08 51.18 -28.21
N MET A 140 70.19 52.49 -28.49
CA MET A 140 70.43 53.00 -29.85
C MET A 140 71.74 52.47 -30.44
N LYS A 141 72.81 52.36 -29.64
CA LYS A 141 74.10 51.82 -30.09
C LYS A 141 74.03 50.34 -30.53
N LEU A 142 73.13 49.57 -29.93
CA LEU A 142 72.98 48.14 -30.19
C LEU A 142 71.98 47.85 -31.32
N ILE A 143 70.97 48.69 -31.48
CA ILE A 143 69.86 48.48 -32.42
C ILE A 143 70.10 49.15 -33.79
N ASN A 144 70.98 50.16 -33.86
CA ASN A 144 71.22 50.90 -35.10
C ASN A 144 71.77 50.04 -36.26
N SER A 145 72.34 48.87 -35.96
CA SER A 145 72.81 47.88 -36.94
C SER A 145 71.70 46.94 -37.44
N ASP A 146 70.50 46.93 -36.84
CA ASP A 146 69.42 46.00 -37.22
C ASP A 146 68.62 46.56 -38.43
N PRO A 147 68.48 45.78 -39.52
CA PRO A 147 67.67 46.16 -40.68
C PRO A 147 66.21 46.50 -40.36
N ARG A 148 65.62 45.86 -39.34
CA ARG A 148 64.23 46.07 -38.89
C ARG A 148 64.05 47.42 -38.20
N PHE A 149 65.10 47.93 -37.56
CA PHE A 149 65.08 49.27 -36.97
C PHE A 149 65.19 50.39 -38.02
N SER A 150 65.77 50.08 -39.17
CA SER A 150 65.79 50.97 -40.34
C SER A 150 64.43 51.05 -41.06
N ALA A 151 63.53 50.08 -40.82
CA ALA A 151 62.17 50.10 -41.35
C ALA A 151 61.25 51.13 -40.67
N LEU A 152 61.66 51.70 -39.53
CA LEU A 152 60.97 52.82 -38.88
C LEU A 152 61.60 54.14 -39.35
N PRO A 153 60.95 54.94 -40.20
CA PRO A 153 61.57 56.11 -40.80
C PRO A 153 61.72 57.29 -39.83
N LYS A 154 60.84 57.41 -38.83
CA LYS A 154 60.85 58.54 -37.89
C LYS A 154 61.46 58.17 -36.54
N LEU A 155 62.32 59.04 -36.01
CA LEU A 155 62.93 58.89 -34.68
C LEU A 155 61.88 58.82 -33.56
N SER A 156 60.74 59.50 -33.73
CA SER A 156 59.61 59.45 -32.79
C SER A 156 58.99 58.05 -32.71
N GLU A 157 58.81 57.38 -33.85
CA GLU A 157 58.27 56.01 -33.94
C GLU A 157 59.26 55.01 -33.33
N LYS A 158 60.57 55.20 -33.56
CA LYS A 158 61.63 54.41 -32.92
C LYS A 158 61.63 54.55 -31.40
N LYS A 159 61.51 55.78 -30.88
CA LYS A 159 61.46 56.05 -29.43
C LYS A 159 60.18 55.52 -28.80
N GLN A 160 59.06 55.58 -29.51
CA GLN A 160 57.79 55.02 -29.08
C GLN A 160 57.84 53.48 -29.02
N ALA A 161 58.41 52.81 -30.03
CA ALA A 161 58.58 51.36 -30.05
C ALA A 161 59.46 50.86 -28.90
N PHE A 162 60.54 51.57 -28.57
CA PHE A 162 61.41 51.22 -27.43
C PHE A 162 60.73 51.43 -26.08
N ASN A 163 60.00 52.54 -25.89
CA ASN A 163 59.23 52.75 -24.66
C ASN A 163 58.11 51.70 -24.50
N ALA A 164 57.47 51.30 -25.61
CA ALA A 164 56.48 50.24 -25.61
C ALA A 164 57.10 48.86 -25.29
N TYR A 165 58.28 48.54 -25.85
CA TYR A 165 59.05 47.33 -25.50
C TYR A 165 59.42 47.31 -24.02
N LYS A 166 59.95 48.42 -23.49
CA LYS A 166 60.33 48.52 -22.08
C LYS A 166 59.12 48.31 -21.17
N ALA A 167 58.00 48.96 -21.47
CA ALA A 167 56.76 48.77 -20.73
C ALA A 167 56.22 47.34 -20.83
N GLN A 168 56.33 46.71 -22.00
CA GLN A 168 55.91 45.32 -22.23
C GLN A 168 56.81 44.32 -21.48
N ARG A 169 58.13 44.48 -21.52
CA ARG A 169 59.08 43.64 -20.77
C ARG A 169 58.94 43.80 -19.26
N ASP A 170 58.80 45.04 -18.77
CA ASP A 170 58.52 45.32 -17.36
C ASP A 170 57.21 44.65 -16.90
N LYS A 171 56.21 44.57 -17.80
CA LYS A 171 54.95 43.89 -17.53
C LYS A 171 55.13 42.37 -17.53
N GLU A 172 55.79 41.81 -18.54
CA GLU A 172 56.07 40.36 -18.64
C GLU A 172 56.89 39.84 -17.46
N GLU A 173 57.94 40.54 -17.04
CA GLU A 173 58.77 40.15 -15.89
C GLU A 173 57.98 40.18 -14.58
N LYS A 174 57.11 41.19 -14.40
CA LYS A 174 56.17 41.25 -13.26
C LYS A 174 55.13 40.13 -13.31
N GLU A 175 54.67 39.75 -14.50
CA GLU A 175 53.74 38.63 -14.65
C GLU A 175 54.41 37.28 -14.42
N GLU A 176 55.65 37.09 -14.89
CA GLU A 176 56.43 35.87 -14.67
C GLU A 176 56.78 35.69 -13.19
N THR A 177 57.22 36.75 -12.52
CA THR A 177 57.44 36.71 -11.06
C THR A 177 56.16 36.45 -10.28
N ARG A 178 55.03 37.03 -10.69
CA ARG A 178 53.70 36.72 -10.12
C ARG A 178 53.33 35.25 -10.33
N LEU A 179 53.58 34.70 -11.51
CA LEU A 179 53.26 33.31 -11.85
C LEU A 179 54.14 32.34 -11.05
N ARG A 180 55.46 32.55 -11.01
CA ARG A 180 56.37 31.74 -10.19
C ARG A 180 56.01 31.79 -8.72
N ALA A 181 55.63 32.96 -8.19
CA ALA A 181 55.17 33.08 -6.81
C ALA A 181 53.86 32.30 -6.56
N LYS A 182 52.92 32.34 -7.52
CA LYS A 182 51.68 31.54 -7.45
C LYS A 182 51.98 30.04 -7.47
N GLU A 183 52.82 29.58 -8.39
CA GLU A 183 53.25 28.18 -8.50
C GLU A 183 53.95 27.70 -7.22
N ALA A 184 54.85 28.51 -6.65
CA ALA A 184 55.52 28.19 -5.39
C ALA A 184 54.54 28.05 -4.22
N LYS A 185 53.51 28.90 -4.15
CA LYS A 185 52.44 28.79 -3.14
C LYS A 185 51.62 27.50 -3.31
N GLU A 186 51.22 27.18 -4.53
CA GLU A 186 50.47 25.96 -4.84
C GLU A 186 51.29 24.70 -4.58
N GLU A 187 52.59 24.73 -4.87
CA GLU A 187 53.51 23.62 -4.58
C GLU A 187 53.67 23.40 -3.07
N LEU A 188 53.90 24.47 -2.30
CA LEU A 188 53.96 24.37 -0.85
C LEU A 188 52.65 23.83 -0.26
N GLN A 189 51.51 24.31 -0.75
CA GLN A 189 50.21 23.83 -0.31
C GLN A 189 50.07 22.32 -0.56
N ARG A 190 50.30 21.86 -1.81
CA ARG A 190 50.21 20.43 -2.17
C ARG A 190 51.17 19.57 -1.35
N PHE A 191 52.39 20.06 -1.14
CA PHE A 191 53.39 19.39 -0.32
C PHE A 191 52.86 19.18 1.11
N LEU A 192 52.36 20.22 1.76
CA LEU A 192 51.85 20.12 3.13
C LEU A 192 50.58 19.24 3.23
N GLU A 193 49.70 19.28 2.23
CA GLU A 193 48.47 18.46 2.22
C GLU A 193 48.72 16.95 2.08
N GLN A 194 49.84 16.56 1.44
CA GLN A 194 50.15 15.16 1.11
C GLN A 194 51.22 14.57 2.02
N HIS A 195 51.96 15.41 2.75
CA HIS A 195 53.09 14.95 3.55
C HIS A 195 52.63 14.11 4.76
N ASN A 196 53.20 12.91 4.92
CA ASN A 196 52.82 11.93 5.94
C ASN A 196 52.95 12.41 7.40
N LYS A 197 53.90 13.30 7.71
CA LYS A 197 54.10 13.87 9.04
C LYS A 197 53.26 15.13 9.31
N MET A 198 52.53 15.63 8.31
CA MET A 198 51.63 16.78 8.47
C MET A 198 50.23 16.27 8.80
N ASN A 199 49.61 16.85 9.82
CA ASN A 199 48.23 16.52 10.25
C ASN A 199 47.54 17.76 10.81
N SER A 200 46.24 17.66 11.09
CA SER A 200 45.41 18.77 11.60
C SER A 200 45.85 19.34 12.96
N THR A 201 46.70 18.64 13.72
CA THR A 201 47.19 19.07 15.05
C THR A 201 48.60 19.65 15.03
N THR A 202 49.28 19.59 13.89
CA THR A 202 50.67 20.00 13.74
C THR A 202 50.77 21.52 13.82
N ARG A 203 51.36 22.05 14.89
CA ARG A 203 51.53 23.51 15.10
C ARG A 203 52.53 24.13 14.09
N TYR A 204 52.32 25.39 13.70
CA TYR A 204 53.17 26.11 12.73
C TYR A 204 54.67 26.04 13.06
N ARG A 205 55.06 26.32 14.32
CA ARG A 205 56.46 26.22 14.76
C ARG A 205 57.07 24.83 14.52
N LYS A 206 56.26 23.78 14.66
CA LYS A 206 56.71 22.40 14.42
C LYS A 206 56.84 22.13 12.92
N ALA A 207 55.93 22.63 12.10
CA ALA A 207 56.03 22.56 10.64
C ALA A 207 57.29 23.30 10.15
N GLU A 208 57.59 24.49 10.67
CA GLU A 208 58.81 25.24 10.35
C GLU A 208 60.07 24.48 10.76
N GLN A 209 60.09 23.83 11.92
CA GLN A 209 61.21 22.99 12.32
C GLN A 209 61.44 21.79 11.37
N MET A 210 60.36 21.24 10.81
CA MET A 210 60.43 20.05 9.95
C MET A 210 60.76 20.38 8.50
N PHE A 211 60.24 21.51 8.00
CA PHE A 211 60.26 21.85 6.58
C PHE A 211 61.05 23.11 6.28
N GLY A 212 61.56 23.81 7.29
CA GLY A 212 62.25 25.10 7.16
C GLY A 212 63.46 25.11 6.23
N GLU A 213 64.18 23.99 6.16
CA GLU A 213 65.37 23.82 5.30
C GLU A 213 65.02 23.41 3.85
N LEU A 214 63.76 23.05 3.58
CA LEU A 214 63.34 22.60 2.26
C LEU A 214 63.09 23.79 1.34
N GLU A 215 63.51 23.64 0.07
CA GLU A 215 63.34 24.69 -0.95
C GLU A 215 61.86 25.07 -1.14
N VAL A 216 60.96 24.08 -1.14
CA VAL A 216 59.50 24.30 -1.24
C VAL A 216 58.94 25.18 -0.12
N TRP A 217 59.58 25.22 1.05
CA TRP A 217 59.21 26.09 2.16
C TRP A 217 59.91 27.46 2.08
N ALA A 218 61.22 27.46 1.77
CA ALA A 218 62.05 28.66 1.77
C ALA A 218 61.68 29.67 0.66
N VAL A 219 61.23 29.19 -0.51
CA VAL A 219 60.86 30.03 -1.66
C VAL A 219 59.63 30.91 -1.39
N VAL A 220 58.76 30.51 -0.46
CA VAL A 220 57.52 31.23 -0.13
C VAL A 220 57.76 32.23 1.03
N PRO A 221 57.32 33.50 0.92
CA PRO A 221 57.42 34.47 2.02
C PRO A 221 56.66 34.02 3.28
N GLU A 222 57.15 34.39 4.47
CA GLU A 222 56.57 33.92 5.76
C GLU A 222 55.08 34.26 5.92
N ARG A 223 54.65 35.44 5.45
CA ARG A 223 53.23 35.83 5.47
C ARG A 223 52.38 34.82 4.71
N ASP A 224 52.77 34.51 3.48
CA ASP A 224 52.06 33.59 2.61
C ASP A 224 52.12 32.15 3.15
N ARG A 225 53.24 31.75 3.77
CA ARG A 225 53.37 30.44 4.44
C ARG A 225 52.35 30.26 5.54
N LYS A 226 52.10 31.29 6.37
CA LYS A 226 51.11 31.25 7.45
C LYS A 226 49.69 31.13 6.90
N GLU A 227 49.36 31.92 5.89
CA GLU A 227 48.05 31.86 5.21
C GLU A 227 47.81 30.45 4.61
N ILE A 228 48.79 29.90 3.88
CA ILE A 228 48.71 28.53 3.33
C ILE A 228 48.62 27.48 4.45
N TYR A 229 49.40 27.63 5.52
CA TYR A 229 49.38 26.68 6.63
C TYR A 229 47.99 26.60 7.29
N ASP A 230 47.33 27.73 7.53
CA ASP A 230 45.99 27.77 8.13
C ASP A 230 44.96 27.07 7.23
N ASP A 231 45.03 27.32 5.91
CA ASP A 231 44.16 26.67 4.91
C ASP A 231 44.39 25.15 4.85
N VAL A 232 45.65 24.72 4.84
CA VAL A 232 46.03 23.30 4.84
C VAL A 232 45.58 22.61 6.13
N LEU A 233 45.75 23.26 7.28
CA LEU A 233 45.32 22.71 8.57
C LEU A 233 43.81 22.48 8.59
N PHE A 234 43.03 23.44 8.08
CA PHE A 234 41.58 23.30 7.93
C PHE A 234 41.20 22.16 6.97
N PHE A 235 41.88 22.07 5.82
CA PHE A 235 41.66 20.99 4.85
C PHE A 235 41.96 19.62 5.44
N LEU A 236 43.11 19.46 6.12
CA LEU A 236 43.50 18.22 6.79
C LEU A 236 42.51 17.83 7.88
N ALA A 237 42.10 18.78 8.74
CA ALA A 237 41.09 18.55 9.77
C ALA A 237 39.76 18.05 9.16
N LYS A 238 39.34 18.66 8.06
CA LYS A 238 38.13 18.25 7.34
C LYS A 238 38.29 16.86 6.70
N LYS A 239 39.42 16.58 6.08
CA LYS A 239 39.75 15.29 5.44
C LYS A 239 39.82 14.15 6.46
N GLU A 240 40.52 14.35 7.57
CA GLU A 240 40.62 13.39 8.68
C GLU A 240 39.25 13.11 9.31
N LYS A 241 38.44 14.15 9.57
CA LYS A 241 37.08 14.00 10.07
C LYS A 241 36.19 13.21 9.12
N GLU A 242 36.30 13.44 7.81
CA GLU A 242 35.53 12.72 6.82
C GLU A 242 35.98 11.26 6.69
N HIS A 243 37.29 11.00 6.72
CA HIS A 243 37.85 9.65 6.77
C HIS A 243 37.36 8.88 8.00
N ALA A 244 37.37 9.50 9.18
CA ALA A 244 36.85 8.89 10.41
C ALA A 244 35.36 8.51 10.30
N LYS A 245 34.53 9.36 9.68
CA LYS A 245 33.12 9.03 9.42
C LYS A 245 32.97 7.86 8.43
N GLN A 246 33.77 7.85 7.37
CA GLN A 246 33.74 6.78 6.37
C GLN A 246 34.14 5.44 7.00
N LEU A 247 35.19 5.44 7.83
CA LEU A 247 35.63 4.27 8.57
C LEU A 247 34.55 3.79 9.54
N ARG A 248 33.96 4.68 10.35
CA ARG A 248 32.83 4.35 11.23
C ARG A 248 31.67 3.71 10.45
N LYS A 249 31.29 4.29 9.30
CA LYS A 249 30.23 3.75 8.43
C LYS A 249 30.59 2.38 7.85
N ARG A 250 31.83 2.19 7.39
CA ARG A 250 32.35 0.89 6.91
C ARG A 250 32.24 -0.17 8.01
N ASN A 251 32.70 0.17 9.22
CA ASN A 251 32.74 -0.76 10.35
C ASN A 251 31.34 -1.17 10.80
N ILE A 252 30.41 -0.22 10.93
CA ILE A 252 29.00 -0.48 11.22
C ILE A 252 28.40 -1.44 10.18
N GLN A 253 28.63 -1.17 8.89
CA GLN A 253 28.09 -2.00 7.81
C GLN A 253 28.71 -3.40 7.78
N ALA A 254 30.02 -3.51 8.03
CA ALA A 254 30.73 -4.78 8.08
C ALA A 254 30.23 -5.63 9.26
N LEU A 255 30.11 -5.05 10.46
CA LEU A 255 29.56 -5.74 11.62
C LEU A 255 28.13 -6.23 11.37
N LYS A 256 27.27 -5.37 10.80
CA LYS A 256 25.90 -5.74 10.42
C LYS A 256 25.89 -6.94 9.45
N SER A 257 26.72 -6.89 8.41
CA SER A 257 26.84 -8.00 7.45
C SER A 257 27.32 -9.30 8.10
N ILE A 258 28.22 -9.22 9.08
CA ILE A 258 28.71 -10.40 9.81
C ILE A 258 27.58 -10.97 10.68
N LEU A 259 26.89 -10.13 11.45
CA LEU A 259 25.72 -10.52 12.26
C LEU A 259 24.63 -11.18 11.41
N ASP A 260 24.27 -10.58 10.27
CA ASP A 260 23.28 -11.11 9.32
C ASP A 260 23.69 -12.47 8.72
N SER A 261 24.99 -12.74 8.59
CA SER A 261 25.49 -14.03 8.09
C SER A 261 25.53 -15.13 9.16
N MET A 262 25.44 -14.78 10.45
CA MET A 262 25.59 -15.72 11.55
C MET A 262 24.25 -16.36 11.93
N SER A 263 24.01 -17.58 11.44
CA SER A 263 22.84 -18.39 11.81
C SER A 263 22.74 -18.79 13.29
N ARG A 264 23.83 -18.66 14.05
CA ARG A 264 23.85 -18.96 15.49
C ARG A 264 23.28 -17.83 16.34
N VAL A 265 23.21 -16.61 15.82
CA VAL A 265 22.62 -15.48 16.51
C VAL A 265 21.11 -15.58 16.37
N SER A 266 20.42 -15.63 17.51
CA SER A 266 18.97 -15.67 17.61
C SER A 266 18.47 -14.40 18.28
N PHE A 267 17.15 -14.18 18.26
CA PHE A 267 16.52 -13.04 18.96
C PHE A 267 16.71 -13.07 20.49
N GLN A 268 17.13 -14.20 21.07
CA GLN A 268 17.41 -14.33 22.51
C GLN A 268 18.88 -14.20 22.86
N THR A 269 19.75 -14.09 21.85
CA THR A 269 21.20 -14.06 22.05
C THR A 269 21.59 -12.79 22.78
N THR A 270 22.43 -12.93 23.81
CA THR A 270 22.95 -11.81 24.57
C THR A 270 24.19 -11.21 23.90
N TRP A 271 24.52 -9.96 24.23
CA TRP A 271 25.73 -9.32 23.70
C TRP A 271 27.01 -10.10 24.04
N SER A 272 27.11 -10.66 25.25
CA SER A 272 28.27 -11.46 25.66
C SER A 272 28.47 -12.71 24.81
N GLU A 273 27.38 -13.41 24.47
CA GLU A 273 27.41 -14.57 23.58
C GLU A 273 27.75 -14.16 22.14
N ALA A 274 27.13 -13.08 21.66
CA ALA A 274 27.40 -12.53 20.33
C ALA A 274 28.87 -12.10 20.19
N GLN A 275 29.46 -11.52 21.22
CA GLN A 275 30.88 -11.14 21.22
C GLN A 275 31.79 -12.36 21.08
N GLN A 276 31.48 -13.49 21.74
CA GLN A 276 32.23 -14.73 21.54
C GLN A 276 32.10 -15.23 20.08
N TYR A 277 30.89 -15.20 19.52
CA TYR A 277 30.67 -15.62 18.13
C TYR A 277 31.39 -14.71 17.14
N LEU A 278 31.47 -13.41 17.41
CA LEU A 278 32.25 -12.45 16.63
C LEU A 278 33.74 -12.78 16.71
N MET A 279 34.27 -13.12 17.89
CA MET A 279 35.68 -13.50 18.00
C MET A 279 36.02 -14.82 17.31
N ASP A 280 35.05 -15.74 17.23
CA ASP A 280 35.19 -17.00 16.49
C ASP A 280 35.07 -16.79 14.96
N ASN A 281 34.62 -15.62 14.49
CA ASN A 281 34.48 -15.31 13.07
C ASN A 281 35.77 -14.70 12.49
N PRO A 282 36.43 -15.35 11.49
CA PRO A 282 37.67 -14.85 10.90
C PRO A 282 37.55 -13.42 10.34
N SER A 283 36.40 -13.07 9.77
CA SER A 283 36.18 -11.74 9.16
C SER A 283 36.20 -10.60 10.17
N PHE A 284 35.89 -10.89 11.44
CA PHE A 284 35.96 -9.94 12.54
C PHE A 284 37.30 -10.04 13.28
N ALA A 285 37.84 -11.25 13.43
CA ALA A 285 39.10 -11.51 14.13
C ALA A 285 40.33 -10.96 13.37
N GLU A 286 40.28 -10.85 12.04
CA GLU A 286 41.39 -10.36 11.21
C GLU A 286 41.34 -8.84 10.92
N ASP A 287 40.17 -8.18 11.03
CA ASP A 287 40.00 -6.75 10.75
C ASP A 287 40.25 -5.89 12.01
N GLU A 288 41.46 -5.35 12.14
CA GLU A 288 41.88 -4.53 13.28
C GLU A 288 41.06 -3.24 13.43
N ASP A 289 40.71 -2.59 12.31
CA ASP A 289 39.87 -1.39 12.33
C ASP A 289 38.47 -1.71 12.89
N LEU A 290 37.94 -2.90 12.57
CA LEU A 290 36.64 -3.34 13.04
C LEU A 290 36.66 -3.69 14.54
N GLN A 291 37.74 -4.28 15.03
CA GLN A 291 37.92 -4.53 16.48
C GLN A 291 38.05 -3.23 17.28
N ASN A 292 38.66 -2.21 16.68
CA ASN A 292 38.84 -0.89 17.28
C ASN A 292 37.64 0.05 17.10
N MET A 293 36.49 -0.43 16.59
CA MET A 293 35.30 0.39 16.50
C MET A 293 34.79 0.81 17.89
N ASP A 294 34.02 1.89 17.92
CA ASP A 294 33.40 2.36 19.16
C ASP A 294 32.46 1.29 19.76
N LYS A 295 32.59 1.07 21.07
CA LYS A 295 31.81 0.03 21.78
C LYS A 295 30.31 0.36 21.78
N GLU A 296 29.95 1.64 21.80
CA GLU A 296 28.56 2.08 21.72
C GLU A 296 27.96 1.77 20.35
N ASP A 297 28.72 2.05 19.27
CA ASP A 297 28.29 1.70 17.91
C ASP A 297 28.07 0.20 17.73
N ALA A 298 28.99 -0.62 18.27
CA ALA A 298 28.89 -2.07 18.21
C ALA A 298 27.62 -2.58 18.93
N LEU A 299 27.32 -2.02 20.11
CA LEU A 299 26.11 -2.33 20.87
C LEU A 299 24.83 -1.89 20.14
N ILE A 300 24.83 -0.69 19.54
CA ILE A 300 23.68 -0.20 18.75
C ILE A 300 23.43 -1.10 17.54
N CYS A 301 24.48 -1.50 16.82
CA CYS A 301 24.37 -2.42 15.69
C CYS A 301 23.77 -3.76 16.11
N PHE A 302 24.22 -4.30 17.24
CA PHE A 302 23.71 -5.55 17.79
C PHE A 302 22.25 -5.43 18.24
N GLU A 303 21.90 -4.37 18.96
CA GLU A 303 20.52 -4.12 19.39
C GLU A 303 19.56 -4.01 18.19
N GLU A 304 19.96 -3.30 17.13
CA GLU A 304 19.17 -3.18 15.90
C GLU A 304 18.98 -4.54 15.22
N HIS A 305 20.04 -5.36 15.17
CA HIS A 305 19.99 -6.70 14.61
C HIS A 305 19.06 -7.62 15.41
N ILE A 306 19.19 -7.67 16.73
CA ILE A 306 18.31 -8.46 17.62
C ILE A 306 16.85 -8.01 17.50
N ARG A 307 16.57 -6.70 17.51
CA ARG A 307 15.21 -6.16 17.29
C ARG A 307 14.63 -6.56 15.93
N THR A 308 15.48 -6.73 14.92
CA THR A 308 15.05 -7.19 13.60
C THR A 308 14.67 -8.67 13.66
N LEU A 309 15.49 -9.51 14.30
CA LEU A 309 15.17 -10.92 14.52
C LEU A 309 13.91 -11.11 15.37
N GLU A 310 13.71 -10.33 16.42
CA GLU A 310 12.49 -10.35 17.25
C GLU A 310 11.23 -10.06 16.43
N ARG A 311 11.31 -9.06 15.54
CA ARG A 311 10.21 -8.70 14.64
C ARG A 311 9.93 -9.81 13.63
N GLU A 312 10.95 -10.39 13.01
CA GLU A 312 10.79 -11.48 12.04
C GLU A 312 10.16 -12.73 12.67
N GLU A 313 10.56 -13.06 13.89
CA GLU A 313 10.01 -14.18 14.67
C GLU A 313 8.54 -13.93 15.07
N GLU A 314 8.18 -12.71 15.49
CA GLU A 314 6.77 -12.38 15.75
C GLU A 314 5.94 -12.42 14.47
N GLU A 315 6.45 -11.88 13.36
CA GLU A 315 5.79 -11.99 12.06
C GLU A 315 5.62 -13.44 11.60
N GLU A 316 6.59 -14.32 11.87
CA GLU A 316 6.44 -15.76 11.59
C GLU A 316 5.39 -16.41 12.48
N ARG A 317 5.37 -16.10 13.77
CA ARG A 317 4.35 -16.56 14.72
C ARG A 317 2.95 -16.10 14.34
N GLU A 318 2.79 -14.84 13.94
CA GLU A 318 1.52 -14.31 13.43
C GLU A 318 1.11 -14.97 12.11
N ARG A 319 2.05 -15.17 11.18
CA ARG A 319 1.82 -15.92 9.94
C ARG A 319 1.35 -17.35 10.25
N GLY A 320 1.96 -18.02 11.22
CA GLY A 320 1.56 -19.33 11.73
C GLY A 320 0.12 -19.34 12.25
N ARG A 321 -0.21 -18.44 13.19
CA ARG A 321 -1.57 -18.27 13.74
C ARG A 321 -2.59 -17.98 12.65
N LEU A 322 -2.26 -17.15 11.66
CA LEU A 322 -3.16 -16.83 10.56
C LEU A 322 -3.39 -18.02 9.62
N ARG A 323 -2.35 -18.80 9.30
CA ARG A 323 -2.48 -20.04 8.54
C ARG A 323 -3.39 -21.03 9.25
N GLU A 324 -3.22 -21.19 10.56
CA GLU A 324 -4.06 -22.06 11.38
C GLU A 324 -5.53 -21.60 11.37
N ARG A 325 -5.80 -20.30 11.63
CA ARG A 325 -7.16 -19.74 11.55
C ARG A 325 -7.81 -19.95 10.18
N ARG A 326 -7.05 -19.77 9.10
CA ARG A 326 -7.51 -20.03 7.73
C ARG A 326 -7.83 -21.50 7.51
N GLN A 327 -6.99 -22.41 8.00
CA GLN A 327 -7.22 -23.84 7.90
C GLN A 327 -8.46 -24.26 8.70
N GLN A 328 -8.63 -23.74 9.91
CA GLN A 328 -9.83 -23.96 10.74
C GLN A 328 -11.10 -23.47 10.02
N ARG A 329 -11.06 -22.30 9.37
CA ARG A 329 -12.18 -21.82 8.56
C ARG A 329 -12.47 -22.74 7.37
N LYS A 330 -11.45 -23.19 6.63
CA LYS A 330 -11.61 -24.16 5.54
C LYS A 330 -12.19 -25.48 6.03
N ASN A 331 -11.80 -25.95 7.21
CA ASN A 331 -12.36 -27.16 7.81
C ASN A 331 -13.85 -26.98 8.11
N ARG A 332 -14.27 -25.80 8.60
CA ARG A 332 -15.69 -25.45 8.79
C ARG A 332 -16.47 -25.44 7.48
N GLU A 333 -15.93 -24.75 6.46
CA GLU A 333 -16.53 -24.68 5.12
C GLU A 333 -16.66 -26.09 4.49
N ALA A 334 -15.64 -26.95 4.66
CA ALA A 334 -15.67 -28.31 4.17
C ALA A 334 -16.71 -29.19 4.90
N PHE A 335 -16.88 -29.01 6.21
CA PHE A 335 -17.93 -29.70 6.96
C PHE A 335 -19.32 -29.18 6.59
N GLN A 336 -19.46 -27.88 6.29
CA GLN A 336 -20.71 -27.32 5.78
C GLN A 336 -21.09 -27.94 4.43
N ALA A 337 -20.14 -28.03 3.50
CA ALA A 337 -20.35 -28.70 2.21
C ALA A 337 -20.71 -30.19 2.38
N PHE A 338 -20.18 -30.85 3.41
CA PHE A 338 -20.59 -32.22 3.74
C PHE A 338 -22.06 -32.30 4.18
N LEU A 339 -22.54 -31.33 4.96
CA LEU A 339 -23.96 -31.27 5.33
C LEU A 339 -24.84 -31.03 4.09
N ASP A 340 -24.38 -30.19 3.16
CA ASP A 340 -25.05 -29.98 1.86
C ASP A 340 -25.14 -31.29 1.07
N GLU A 341 -24.05 -32.04 0.94
CA GLU A 341 -24.04 -33.37 0.30
C GLU A 341 -25.03 -34.34 0.98
N LEU A 342 -25.12 -34.33 2.31
CA LEU A 342 -26.08 -35.18 3.04
C LEU A 342 -27.53 -34.75 2.78
N HIS A 343 -27.77 -33.44 2.61
CA HIS A 343 -29.09 -32.91 2.30
C HIS A 343 -29.52 -33.26 0.87
N GLU A 344 -28.63 -33.08 -0.10
CA GLU A 344 -28.85 -33.45 -1.50
C GLU A 344 -29.13 -34.95 -1.68
N ASN A 345 -28.45 -35.79 -0.88
CA ASN A 345 -28.69 -37.24 -0.86
C ASN A 345 -29.95 -37.65 -0.05
N GLY A 346 -30.71 -36.70 0.48
CA GLY A 346 -31.92 -36.95 1.27
C GLY A 346 -31.69 -37.59 2.65
N ARG A 347 -30.43 -37.69 3.09
CA ARG A 347 -30.09 -38.25 4.41
C ARG A 347 -30.25 -37.20 5.52
N LEU A 348 -30.08 -35.93 5.20
CA LEU A 348 -30.28 -34.78 6.08
C LEU A 348 -31.51 -33.98 5.65
N HIS A 349 -32.42 -33.71 6.57
CA HIS A 349 -33.62 -32.90 6.36
C HIS A 349 -34.01 -32.15 7.64
N SER A 350 -35.03 -31.28 7.57
CA SER A 350 -35.47 -30.42 8.71
C SER A 350 -35.91 -31.17 9.98
N MET A 351 -36.20 -32.47 9.88
CA MET A 351 -36.58 -33.34 11.01
C MET A 351 -35.45 -34.27 11.47
N SER A 352 -34.29 -34.27 10.81
CA SER A 352 -33.18 -35.15 11.17
C SER A 352 -32.61 -34.77 12.54
N THR A 353 -32.22 -35.78 13.31
CA THR A 353 -31.57 -35.57 14.61
C THR A 353 -30.07 -35.83 14.52
N TRP A 354 -29.30 -35.20 15.42
CA TRP A 354 -27.86 -35.41 15.48
C TRP A 354 -27.50 -36.88 15.74
N MET A 355 -28.24 -37.56 16.62
CA MET A 355 -27.94 -38.96 16.98
C MET A 355 -28.08 -39.91 15.79
N GLU A 356 -29.08 -39.69 14.93
CA GLU A 356 -29.31 -40.52 13.73
C GLU A 356 -28.17 -40.37 12.72
N LEU A 357 -27.64 -39.15 12.58
CA LEU A 357 -26.59 -38.85 11.60
C LEU A 357 -25.18 -39.03 12.12
N TYR A 358 -24.97 -39.03 13.44
CA TYR A 358 -23.66 -39.15 14.06
C TYR A 358 -22.83 -40.37 13.57
N PRO A 359 -23.38 -41.59 13.39
CA PRO A 359 -22.62 -42.72 12.86
C PRO A 359 -22.03 -42.45 11.46
N SER A 360 -22.79 -41.77 10.59
CA SER A 360 -22.28 -41.36 9.27
C SER A 360 -21.32 -40.18 9.34
N LEU A 361 -21.58 -39.21 10.23
CA LEU A 361 -20.74 -38.02 10.37
C LEU A 361 -19.37 -38.38 10.94
N SER A 362 -19.32 -39.20 11.99
CA SER A 362 -18.09 -39.56 12.71
C SER A 362 -17.09 -40.35 11.87
N THR A 363 -17.55 -41.02 10.81
CA THR A 363 -16.69 -41.78 9.89
C THR A 363 -16.01 -40.88 8.85
N ASP A 364 -16.53 -39.67 8.59
CA ASP A 364 -15.98 -38.75 7.59
C ASP A 364 -14.77 -37.97 8.13
N ARG A 365 -13.72 -37.85 7.32
CA ARG A 365 -12.49 -37.12 7.66
C ARG A 365 -12.73 -35.64 7.93
N ARG A 366 -13.70 -35.01 7.28
CA ARG A 366 -14.08 -33.60 7.47
C ARG A 366 -14.63 -33.35 8.87
N PHE A 367 -15.35 -34.32 9.44
CA PHE A 367 -15.78 -34.27 10.84
C PHE A 367 -14.58 -34.36 11.79
N ALA A 368 -13.67 -35.32 11.58
CA ALA A 368 -12.48 -35.48 12.41
C ALA A 368 -11.59 -34.22 12.39
N ASN A 369 -11.39 -33.63 11.21
CA ASN A 369 -10.61 -32.40 11.04
C ASN A 369 -11.15 -31.22 11.85
N MET A 370 -12.45 -31.20 12.14
CA MET A 370 -13.12 -30.14 12.90
C MET A 370 -12.97 -30.26 14.41
N LEU A 371 -12.57 -31.41 14.93
CA LEU A 371 -12.49 -31.66 16.37
C LEU A 371 -11.33 -30.88 17.00
N GLY A 372 -11.56 -30.35 18.20
CA GLY A 372 -10.55 -29.61 18.97
C GLY A 372 -10.28 -28.18 18.52
N GLN A 373 -10.96 -27.69 17.48
CA GLN A 373 -10.83 -26.30 17.02
C GLN A 373 -11.70 -25.34 17.87
N PRO A 374 -11.27 -24.08 18.08
CA PRO A 374 -12.10 -23.07 18.72
C PRO A 374 -13.24 -22.59 17.80
N GLY A 375 -14.37 -22.23 18.40
CA GLY A 375 -15.56 -21.70 17.70
C GLY A 375 -16.70 -22.71 17.59
N SER A 376 -17.50 -22.61 16.52
CA SER A 376 -18.65 -23.49 16.29
C SER A 376 -18.22 -24.94 16.13
N THR A 377 -18.80 -25.81 16.96
CA THR A 377 -18.57 -27.25 16.90
C THR A 377 -19.32 -27.86 15.71
N PRO A 378 -18.96 -29.09 15.27
CA PRO A 378 -19.76 -29.83 14.28
C PRO A 378 -21.25 -29.91 14.62
N LEU A 379 -21.59 -30.04 15.92
CA LEU A 379 -22.98 -30.06 16.39
C LEU A 379 -23.66 -28.71 16.20
N ASP A 380 -22.95 -27.60 16.44
CA ASP A 380 -23.51 -26.26 16.25
C ASP A 380 -23.80 -26.01 14.77
N LEU A 381 -22.85 -26.34 13.88
CA LEU A 381 -23.05 -26.22 12.43
C LEU A 381 -24.23 -27.05 11.95
N PHE A 382 -24.39 -28.29 12.45
CA PHE A 382 -25.56 -29.10 12.16
C PHE A 382 -26.87 -28.48 12.66
N LYS A 383 -26.88 -27.94 13.89
CA LYS A 383 -28.07 -27.29 14.45
C LYS A 383 -28.46 -26.07 13.63
N PHE A 384 -27.50 -25.23 13.27
CA PHE A 384 -27.73 -24.06 12.41
C PHE A 384 -28.31 -24.50 11.07
N TYR A 385 -27.73 -25.53 10.46
CA TYR A 385 -28.24 -26.05 9.20
C TYR A 385 -29.69 -26.53 9.28
N VAL A 386 -30.02 -27.37 10.27
CA VAL A 386 -31.38 -27.88 10.46
C VAL A 386 -32.36 -26.75 10.79
N GLU A 387 -31.93 -25.74 11.55
CA GLU A 387 -32.75 -24.56 11.83
C GLU A 387 -33.04 -23.75 10.56
N ASP A 388 -32.05 -23.58 9.68
CA ASP A 388 -32.23 -22.93 8.37
C ASP A 388 -33.21 -23.71 7.48
N LEU A 389 -33.17 -25.05 7.50
CA LEU A 389 -34.16 -25.89 6.81
C LEU A 389 -35.58 -25.66 7.37
N LYS A 390 -35.73 -25.55 8.69
CA LYS A 390 -37.01 -25.30 9.35
C LYS A 390 -37.53 -23.88 9.11
N ALA A 391 -36.65 -22.89 9.01
CA ALA A 391 -37.04 -21.51 8.72
C ALA A 391 -37.75 -21.40 7.37
N ARG A 392 -37.36 -22.23 6.39
CA ARG A 392 -38.00 -22.33 5.06
C ARG A 392 -39.38 -22.99 5.07
N PHE A 393 -39.82 -23.59 6.19
CA PHE A 393 -41.05 -24.38 6.27
C PHE A 393 -42.29 -23.62 5.79
N HIS A 394 -42.44 -22.35 6.16
CA HIS A 394 -43.66 -21.59 5.84
C HIS A 394 -43.80 -21.33 4.34
N ASP A 395 -42.69 -21.00 3.67
CA ASP A 395 -42.64 -20.76 2.24
C ASP A 395 -42.80 -22.06 1.45
N GLU A 396 -42.11 -23.13 1.88
CA GLU A 396 -42.23 -24.45 1.27
C GLU A 396 -43.64 -25.04 1.45
N LYS A 397 -44.27 -24.85 2.61
CA LYS A 397 -45.66 -25.25 2.87
C LYS A 397 -46.63 -24.55 1.93
N LYS A 398 -46.37 -23.29 1.55
CA LYS A 398 -47.17 -22.57 0.56
C LYS A 398 -47.02 -23.20 -0.82
N ILE A 399 -45.79 -23.47 -1.25
CA ILE A 399 -45.51 -24.14 -2.52
C ILE A 399 -46.20 -25.51 -2.57
N ILE A 400 -46.09 -26.31 -1.50
CA ILE A 400 -46.75 -27.63 -1.40
C ILE A 400 -48.27 -27.48 -1.56
N LYS A 401 -48.91 -26.52 -0.88
CA LYS A 401 -50.35 -26.28 -1.02
C LYS A 401 -50.74 -25.88 -2.44
N ASP A 402 -49.93 -25.07 -3.11
CA ASP A 402 -50.17 -24.67 -4.49
C ASP A 402 -50.06 -25.88 -5.44
N ILE A 403 -49.07 -26.77 -5.24
CA ILE A 403 -48.96 -28.04 -5.99
C ILE A 403 -50.21 -28.90 -5.82
N LEU A 404 -50.68 -29.09 -4.58
CA LEU A 404 -51.86 -29.91 -4.30
C LEU A 404 -53.12 -29.30 -4.93
N LYS A 405 -53.22 -27.97 -4.96
CA LYS A 405 -54.33 -27.25 -5.62
C LYS A 405 -54.30 -27.46 -7.13
N ASP A 406 -53.13 -27.33 -7.76
CA ASP A 406 -52.96 -27.50 -9.22
C ASP A 406 -53.27 -28.94 -9.66
N ARG A 407 -52.92 -29.92 -8.81
CA ARG A 407 -53.24 -31.34 -9.02
C ARG A 407 -54.63 -31.75 -8.55
N SER A 408 -55.42 -30.81 -8.01
CA SER A 408 -56.76 -31.06 -7.44
C SER A 408 -56.78 -32.19 -6.40
N PHE A 409 -55.72 -32.30 -5.59
CA PHE A 409 -55.58 -33.34 -4.57
C PHE A 409 -55.95 -32.80 -3.18
N GLY A 410 -56.89 -33.48 -2.51
CA GLY A 410 -57.31 -33.20 -1.14
C GLY A 410 -56.74 -34.23 -0.17
N VAL A 411 -56.24 -33.76 0.98
CA VAL A 411 -55.82 -34.65 2.08
C VAL A 411 -57.02 -34.99 2.95
N GLU A 412 -57.31 -36.28 3.06
CA GLU A 412 -58.36 -36.90 3.88
C GLU A 412 -57.75 -37.76 5.00
N VAL A 413 -58.57 -38.24 5.93
CA VAL A 413 -58.11 -39.01 7.12
C VAL A 413 -57.43 -40.33 6.74
N ASN A 414 -57.82 -40.92 5.61
CA ASN A 414 -57.25 -42.17 5.08
C ASN A 414 -56.08 -41.95 4.11
N THR A 415 -55.69 -40.70 3.84
CA THR A 415 -54.62 -40.40 2.88
C THR A 415 -53.28 -40.85 3.46
N THR A 416 -52.51 -41.64 2.71
CA THR A 416 -51.18 -42.07 3.14
C THR A 416 -50.12 -41.03 2.80
N PHE A 417 -48.99 -41.06 3.50
CA PHE A 417 -47.85 -40.20 3.17
C PHE A 417 -47.25 -40.52 1.80
N GLU A 418 -47.28 -41.80 1.39
CA GLU A 418 -46.73 -42.25 0.11
C GLU A 418 -47.51 -41.63 -1.05
N ASP A 419 -48.84 -41.67 -0.99
CA ASP A 419 -49.72 -41.04 -1.99
C ASP A 419 -49.47 -39.53 -2.07
N PHE A 420 -49.36 -38.87 -0.91
CA PHE A 420 -49.08 -37.44 -0.82
C PHE A 420 -47.71 -37.07 -1.41
N ALA A 421 -46.67 -37.81 -1.06
CA ALA A 421 -45.31 -37.57 -1.52
C ALA A 421 -45.16 -37.85 -3.03
N HIS A 422 -45.81 -38.91 -3.52
CA HIS A 422 -45.83 -39.26 -4.94
C HIS A 422 -46.48 -38.17 -5.80
N ILE A 423 -47.57 -37.56 -5.33
CA ILE A 423 -48.23 -36.46 -6.06
C ILE A 423 -47.34 -35.22 -6.13
N ILE A 424 -46.61 -34.93 -5.06
CA ILE A 424 -45.69 -33.79 -5.01
C ILE A 424 -44.48 -34.04 -5.92
N SER A 425 -43.92 -35.26 -5.95
CA SER A 425 -42.69 -35.56 -6.69
C SER A 425 -42.80 -35.40 -8.22
N PHE A 426 -44.01 -35.49 -8.79
CA PHE A 426 -44.22 -35.21 -10.22
C PHE A 426 -44.21 -33.71 -10.59
N ASP A 427 -44.21 -32.82 -9.60
CA ASP A 427 -44.12 -31.38 -9.85
C ASP A 427 -42.66 -30.92 -9.83
N LYS A 428 -42.25 -30.18 -10.86
CA LYS A 428 -40.89 -29.62 -10.95
C LYS A 428 -40.49 -28.77 -9.74
N ARG A 429 -41.47 -28.16 -9.05
CA ARG A 429 -41.23 -27.35 -7.84
C ARG A 429 -40.74 -28.20 -6.66
N ALA A 430 -41.05 -29.50 -6.65
CA ALA A 430 -40.67 -30.41 -5.58
C ALA A 430 -39.15 -30.62 -5.45
N ALA A 431 -38.38 -30.38 -6.51
CA ALA A 431 -36.92 -30.52 -6.50
C ALA A 431 -36.21 -29.60 -5.49
N THR A 432 -36.86 -28.52 -5.06
CA THR A 432 -36.30 -27.54 -4.10
C THR A 432 -36.83 -27.70 -2.67
N LEU A 433 -37.79 -28.60 -2.46
CA LEU A 433 -38.48 -28.77 -1.19
C LEU A 433 -37.71 -29.73 -0.28
N ASP A 434 -37.59 -29.37 1.00
CA ASP A 434 -37.00 -30.28 1.99
C ASP A 434 -37.95 -31.43 2.30
N ALA A 435 -37.42 -32.66 2.30
CA ALA A 435 -38.21 -33.87 2.56
C ALA A 435 -38.88 -33.86 3.94
N GLY A 436 -38.22 -33.27 4.95
CA GLY A 436 -38.78 -33.09 6.28
C GLY A 436 -39.94 -32.08 6.29
N ASN A 437 -39.82 -30.98 5.56
CA ASN A 437 -40.87 -29.97 5.42
C ASN A 437 -42.09 -30.51 4.65
N ILE A 438 -41.89 -31.38 3.66
CA ILE A 438 -42.95 -32.14 3.00
C ILE A 438 -43.70 -32.99 4.03
N LYS A 439 -42.97 -33.73 4.88
CA LYS A 439 -43.56 -34.57 5.93
C LYS A 439 -44.30 -33.76 7.00
N LEU A 440 -43.72 -32.65 7.46
CA LEU A 440 -44.36 -31.72 8.41
C LEU A 440 -45.64 -31.11 7.83
N THR A 441 -45.63 -30.78 6.54
CA THR A 441 -46.80 -30.26 5.85
C THR A 441 -47.90 -31.31 5.74
N PHE A 442 -47.55 -32.56 5.40
CA PHE A 442 -48.48 -33.67 5.40
C PHE A 442 -49.14 -33.86 6.78
N ASN A 443 -48.34 -33.97 7.84
CA ASN A 443 -48.84 -34.14 9.21
C ASN A 443 -49.79 -32.98 9.60
N SER A 444 -49.43 -31.74 9.26
CA SER A 444 -50.26 -30.56 9.52
C SER A 444 -51.58 -30.55 8.73
N LEU A 445 -51.59 -31.09 7.51
CA LEU A 445 -52.80 -31.18 6.68
C LEU A 445 -53.70 -32.35 7.12
N LEU A 446 -53.10 -33.48 7.52
CA LEU A 446 -53.80 -34.65 8.03
C LEU A 446 -54.49 -34.32 9.36
N GLU A 447 -53.79 -33.67 10.31
CA GLU A 447 -54.39 -33.21 11.56
C GLU A 447 -55.57 -32.25 11.31
N LYS A 448 -55.46 -31.40 10.28
CA LYS A 448 -56.55 -30.52 9.85
C LYS A 448 -57.73 -31.31 9.26
N ALA A 449 -57.48 -32.38 8.50
CA ALA A 449 -58.53 -33.26 7.98
C ALA A 449 -59.26 -33.99 9.13
N GLU A 450 -58.52 -34.56 10.07
CA GLU A 450 -59.06 -35.19 11.27
C GLU A 450 -59.85 -34.23 12.16
N ALA A 451 -59.39 -32.97 12.29
CA ALA A 451 -60.12 -31.96 13.04
C ALA A 451 -61.46 -31.60 12.37
N ARG A 452 -61.49 -31.50 11.03
CA ARG A 452 -62.74 -31.27 10.29
C ARG A 452 -63.71 -32.45 10.44
N GLU A 453 -63.20 -33.68 10.40
CA GLU A 453 -64.03 -34.87 10.55
C GLU A 453 -64.63 -34.96 11.96
N ARG A 454 -63.82 -34.73 12.99
CA ARG A 454 -64.32 -34.64 14.38
C ARG A 454 -65.36 -33.53 14.57
N GLU A 455 -65.23 -32.39 13.89
CA GLU A 455 -66.25 -31.34 13.93
C GLU A 455 -67.54 -31.74 13.20
N ARG A 456 -67.44 -32.47 12.07
CA ARG A 456 -68.63 -33.03 11.38
C ARG A 456 -69.36 -34.01 12.29
N GLU A 457 -68.65 -34.93 12.93
CA GLU A 457 -69.24 -35.87 13.91
C GLU A 457 -69.93 -35.12 15.07
N LYS A 458 -69.31 -34.08 15.61
CA LYS A 458 -69.93 -33.23 16.64
C LYS A 458 -71.17 -32.49 16.13
N GLU A 459 -71.13 -32.00 14.89
CA GLU A 459 -72.27 -31.32 14.28
C GLU A 459 -73.43 -32.30 14.05
N GLU A 460 -73.15 -33.50 13.56
CA GLU A 460 -74.12 -34.57 13.39
C GLU A 460 -74.72 -35.02 14.71
N THR A 461 -73.90 -35.25 15.74
CA THR A 461 -74.40 -35.58 17.08
C THR A 461 -75.23 -34.45 17.69
N ARG A 462 -74.88 -33.17 17.46
CA ARG A 462 -75.71 -32.02 17.86
C ARG A 462 -77.03 -31.97 17.09
N LYS A 463 -77.01 -32.21 15.77
CA LYS A 463 -78.23 -32.31 14.94
C LYS A 463 -79.13 -33.43 15.44
N MET A 464 -78.56 -34.60 15.74
CA MET A 464 -79.29 -35.72 16.33
C MET A 464 -79.91 -35.34 17.67
N ARG A 465 -79.16 -34.77 18.60
CA ARG A 465 -79.69 -34.30 19.91
C ARG A 465 -80.79 -33.25 19.77
N ARG A 466 -80.74 -32.36 18.77
CA ARG A 466 -81.82 -31.40 18.50
C ARG A 466 -83.09 -32.09 18.03
N LYS A 467 -82.98 -33.08 17.13
CA LYS A 467 -84.11 -33.91 16.72
C LYS A 467 -84.72 -34.65 17.91
N GLU A 468 -83.88 -35.25 18.76
CA GLU A 468 -84.33 -35.92 20.00
C GLU A 468 -85.02 -34.95 20.98
N ALA A 469 -84.46 -33.75 21.17
CA ALA A 469 -85.03 -32.74 22.06
C ALA A 469 -86.37 -32.20 21.54
N ALA A 470 -86.50 -31.98 20.22
CA ALA A 470 -87.75 -31.60 19.58
C ALA A 470 -88.81 -32.69 19.76
N PHE A 471 -88.42 -33.96 19.61
CA PHE A 471 -89.30 -35.10 19.86
C PHE A 471 -89.76 -35.18 21.33
N LYS A 472 -88.85 -35.02 22.29
CA LYS A 472 -89.21 -34.97 23.73
C LYS A 472 -90.07 -33.76 24.07
N SER A 473 -89.85 -32.61 23.44
CA SER A 473 -90.69 -31.41 23.62
C SER A 473 -92.11 -31.62 23.10
N MET A 474 -92.24 -32.28 21.94
CA MET A 474 -93.53 -32.71 21.40
C MET A 474 -94.27 -33.63 22.40
N LEU A 475 -93.58 -34.62 22.99
CA LEU A 475 -94.17 -35.48 24.02
C LEU A 475 -94.61 -34.69 25.27
N ARG A 476 -93.83 -33.69 25.71
CA ARG A 476 -94.21 -32.81 26.84
C ARG A 476 -95.47 -31.98 26.57
N GLN A 477 -95.73 -31.63 25.31
CA GLN A 477 -96.89 -30.81 24.90
C GLN A 477 -98.12 -31.65 24.52
N ALA A 478 -98.08 -32.97 24.77
CA ALA A 478 -99.18 -33.86 24.48
C ALA A 478 -100.47 -33.44 25.21
N ALA A 479 -101.59 -33.42 24.49
CA ALA A 479 -102.93 -33.20 25.03
C ALA A 479 -103.85 -34.37 24.65
N PRO A 480 -104.41 -35.11 25.62
CA PRO A 480 -104.17 -35.04 27.07
C PRO A 480 -102.73 -35.42 27.48
N PRO A 481 -102.24 -34.97 28.65
CA PRO A 481 -100.91 -35.30 29.16
C PRO A 481 -100.65 -36.81 29.22
N LEU A 482 -99.38 -37.20 29.02
CA LEU A 482 -98.96 -38.59 29.07
C LEU A 482 -98.74 -39.06 30.51
N GLU A 483 -99.37 -40.15 30.90
CA GLU A 483 -99.19 -40.78 32.22
C GLU A 483 -98.07 -41.84 32.21
N PRO A 484 -97.35 -42.09 33.32
CA PRO A 484 -96.26 -43.06 33.37
C PRO A 484 -96.61 -44.50 32.95
N SER A 485 -97.88 -44.90 33.03
CA SER A 485 -98.38 -46.23 32.61
C SER A 485 -98.81 -46.31 31.14
N THR A 486 -98.63 -45.24 30.36
CA THR A 486 -99.13 -45.15 28.97
C THR A 486 -98.31 -46.03 28.03
N ALA A 487 -98.96 -46.88 27.23
CA ALA A 487 -98.31 -47.67 26.20
C ALA A 487 -98.03 -46.83 24.93
N TRP A 488 -96.88 -47.06 24.28
CA TRP A 488 -96.49 -46.33 23.07
C TRP A 488 -97.52 -46.44 21.95
N ASP A 489 -98.04 -47.65 21.73
CA ASP A 489 -98.97 -47.96 20.62
C ASP A 489 -100.30 -47.21 20.72
N GLU A 490 -100.73 -46.81 21.93
CA GLU A 490 -101.99 -46.09 22.19
C GLU A 490 -101.90 -44.58 21.92
N VAL A 491 -100.69 -44.02 21.98
CA VAL A 491 -100.45 -42.57 21.84
C VAL A 491 -99.70 -42.19 20.57
N ARG A 492 -99.07 -43.17 19.91
CA ARG A 492 -98.34 -43.00 18.65
C ARG A 492 -99.13 -42.24 17.59
N GLU A 493 -100.37 -42.66 17.32
CA GLU A 493 -101.23 -42.09 16.26
C GLU A 493 -101.49 -40.59 16.46
N ARG A 494 -101.38 -40.09 17.69
CA ARG A 494 -101.59 -38.66 18.01
C ARG A 494 -100.48 -37.76 17.47
N PHE A 495 -99.29 -38.31 17.22
CA PHE A 495 -98.11 -37.55 16.85
C PHE A 495 -97.68 -37.74 15.39
N VAL A 496 -98.35 -38.59 14.62
CA VAL A 496 -97.94 -38.98 13.25
C VAL A 496 -97.79 -37.78 12.32
N ASN A 497 -98.63 -36.75 12.45
CA ASN A 497 -98.59 -35.54 11.62
C ASN A 497 -97.67 -34.43 12.20
N ASN A 498 -96.88 -34.72 13.23
CA ASN A 498 -95.98 -33.75 13.84
C ASN A 498 -94.58 -33.82 13.19
N ILE A 499 -94.05 -32.65 12.82
CA ILE A 499 -92.71 -32.53 12.20
C ILE A 499 -91.64 -33.17 13.10
N ALA A 500 -91.71 -33.03 14.42
CA ALA A 500 -90.74 -33.63 15.33
C ALA A 500 -90.82 -35.17 15.35
N PHE A 501 -92.00 -35.75 15.11
CA PHE A 501 -92.19 -37.20 14.99
C PHE A 501 -91.62 -37.74 13.67
N GLU A 502 -91.85 -37.04 12.56
CA GLU A 502 -91.32 -37.39 11.24
C GLU A 502 -89.78 -37.33 11.18
N GLN A 503 -89.16 -36.36 11.87
CA GLN A 503 -87.71 -36.15 11.87
C GLN A 503 -86.90 -37.28 12.52
N ILE A 504 -87.52 -38.10 13.35
CA ILE A 504 -86.95 -39.37 13.87
C ILE A 504 -87.52 -40.48 13.01
N THR A 505 -86.75 -41.00 12.05
CA THR A 505 -87.24 -41.97 11.05
C THR A 505 -87.33 -43.41 11.57
N LEU A 506 -86.47 -43.78 12.52
CA LEU A 506 -86.43 -45.12 13.10
C LEU A 506 -87.44 -45.27 14.23
N GLU A 507 -88.39 -46.22 14.08
CA GLU A 507 -89.42 -46.48 15.10
C GLU A 507 -88.81 -46.93 16.43
N SER A 508 -87.72 -47.70 16.41
CA SER A 508 -86.98 -48.10 17.61
C SER A 508 -86.46 -46.91 18.41
N GLU A 509 -86.02 -45.85 17.72
CA GLU A 509 -85.54 -44.61 18.35
C GLU A 509 -86.69 -43.81 18.95
N ARG A 510 -87.86 -43.78 18.30
CA ARG A 510 -89.07 -43.16 18.85
C ARG A 510 -89.48 -43.84 20.17
N ILE A 511 -89.53 -45.17 20.17
CA ILE A 511 -89.85 -45.97 21.38
C ILE A 511 -88.82 -45.73 22.47
N ARG A 512 -87.52 -45.72 22.14
CA ARG A 512 -86.44 -45.43 23.10
C ARG A 512 -86.62 -44.06 23.75
N LEU A 513 -86.83 -43.01 22.95
CA LEU A 513 -87.01 -41.65 23.43
C LEU A 513 -88.30 -41.48 24.25
N PHE A 514 -89.38 -42.18 23.88
CA PHE A 514 -90.64 -42.20 24.63
C PHE A 514 -90.47 -42.86 26.01
N ARG A 515 -89.82 -44.03 26.08
CA ARG A 515 -89.53 -44.68 27.37
C ARG A 515 -88.64 -43.83 28.26
N GLU A 516 -87.60 -43.23 27.69
CA GLU A 516 -86.73 -42.29 28.42
C GLU A 516 -87.54 -41.09 28.95
N PHE A 517 -88.48 -40.58 28.15
CA PHE A 517 -89.37 -39.50 28.56
C PHE A 517 -90.29 -39.91 29.72
N LEU A 518 -90.93 -41.08 29.65
CA LEU A 518 -91.77 -41.60 30.75
C LEU A 518 -90.95 -41.82 32.03
N GLN A 519 -89.71 -42.31 31.93
CA GLN A 519 -88.83 -42.49 33.08
C GLN A 519 -88.46 -41.14 33.73
N VAL A 520 -88.23 -40.10 32.92
CA VAL A 520 -88.03 -38.74 33.43
C VAL A 520 -89.29 -38.20 34.10
N LEU A 521 -90.48 -38.43 33.53
CA LEU A 521 -91.75 -38.05 34.17
C LEU A 521 -91.96 -38.77 35.51
N GLU A 522 -91.66 -40.06 35.58
CA GLU A 522 -91.78 -40.85 36.81
C GLU A 522 -90.85 -40.33 37.91
N THR A 523 -89.62 -39.97 37.55
CA THR A 523 -88.63 -39.42 38.51
C THR A 523 -88.89 -37.95 38.88
N GLU A 524 -89.37 -37.11 37.96
CA GLU A 524 -89.82 -35.74 38.23
C GLU A 524 -91.01 -35.73 39.22
N CYS A 525 -91.94 -36.70 39.10
CA CYS A 525 -93.06 -36.88 40.06
C CYS A 525 -92.60 -37.35 41.45
N GLN A 526 -91.57 -38.19 41.55
CA GLN A 526 -91.03 -38.62 42.85
C GLN A 526 -90.34 -37.48 43.61
N HIS A 527 -89.77 -36.49 42.91
CA HIS A 527 -89.07 -35.36 43.53
C HIS A 527 -89.97 -34.25 44.09
N PHE A 528 -91.23 -34.15 43.65
CA PHE A 528 -92.20 -33.18 44.21
C PHE A 528 -92.70 -33.54 45.62
N HIS A 529 -92.43 -34.76 46.10
CA HIS A 529 -92.88 -35.24 47.42
C HIS A 529 -91.83 -35.23 48.54
N ALA A 530 -90.62 -34.67 48.33
CA ALA A 530 -89.60 -34.61 49.38
C ALA A 530 -89.16 -33.16 49.72
N LYS A 531 -89.88 -32.49 50.63
CA LYS A 531 -89.34 -31.39 51.44
C LYS A 531 -89.28 -31.75 52.93
N ALA A 532 -88.17 -31.31 53.53
CA ALA A 532 -87.86 -31.15 54.95
C ALA A 532 -87.43 -32.42 55.75
N LYS A 533 -86.11 -32.62 55.87
CA LYS A 533 -85.50 -33.02 57.15
C LYS A 533 -84.08 -32.47 57.32
N LYS A 534 -83.88 -31.79 58.46
CA LYS A 534 -82.63 -31.25 59.02
C LYS A 534 -81.54 -32.34 59.08
N HIS A 535 -80.32 -31.99 58.68
CA HIS A 535 -79.11 -32.68 59.17
C HIS A 535 -77.97 -31.70 59.47
N THR A 536 -77.78 -31.49 60.78
CA THR A 536 -76.52 -31.53 61.55
C THR A 536 -75.21 -31.04 60.90
N LYS A 537 -74.65 -29.98 61.50
CA LYS A 537 -73.28 -29.48 61.35
C LYS A 537 -72.23 -30.61 61.44
N LYS A 538 -71.36 -30.71 60.43
CA LYS A 538 -70.06 -31.41 60.49
C LYS A 538 -68.91 -30.38 60.37
N PRO A 539 -67.74 -30.63 60.98
CA PRO A 539 -66.70 -29.61 61.14
C PRO A 539 -65.93 -29.33 59.84
N LYS A 540 -65.54 -28.06 59.68
CA LYS A 540 -64.69 -27.55 58.59
C LYS A 540 -63.31 -28.22 58.62
N LYS A 541 -63.00 -29.06 57.63
CA LYS A 541 -61.61 -29.41 57.28
C LYS A 541 -61.08 -28.34 56.32
N HIS A 542 -60.17 -27.49 56.81
CA HIS A 542 -59.41 -26.57 55.99
C HIS A 542 -58.44 -27.37 55.08
N HIS A 543 -58.74 -27.45 53.79
CA HIS A 543 -57.76 -27.85 52.79
C HIS A 543 -56.80 -26.67 52.57
N ARG A 544 -55.60 -26.81 53.15
CA ARG A 544 -54.47 -25.88 53.00
C ARG A 544 -53.99 -25.94 51.54
N LYS A 545 -54.12 -24.82 50.82
CA LYS A 545 -53.58 -24.61 49.48
C LYS A 545 -52.05 -24.73 49.54
N ARG A 546 -51.48 -25.63 48.74
CA ARG A 546 -50.03 -25.65 48.43
C ARG A 546 -49.76 -24.54 47.41
N SER A 547 -49.22 -23.44 47.89
CA SER A 547 -48.52 -22.45 47.06
C SER A 547 -47.02 -22.78 47.17
N ALA A 548 -46.42 -23.27 46.08
CA ALA A 548 -44.98 -23.42 45.97
C ALA A 548 -44.42 -22.11 45.40
N SER A 549 -43.81 -21.31 46.26
CA SER A 549 -43.00 -20.14 45.92
C SER A 549 -41.91 -20.03 46.98
N VAL A 550 -40.70 -20.49 46.65
CA VAL A 550 -39.47 -20.12 47.36
C VAL A 550 -38.39 -19.88 46.31
N ARG A 551 -38.12 -18.61 46.04
CA ARG A 551 -36.79 -18.10 45.68
C ARG A 551 -35.98 -17.96 46.97
N PRO A 552 -34.68 -18.26 46.96
CA PRO A 552 -33.74 -17.64 47.89
C PRO A 552 -32.93 -16.55 47.15
N GLN A 553 -32.95 -15.34 47.70
CA GLN A 553 -31.87 -14.37 47.54
C GLN A 553 -31.11 -14.30 48.88
N GLY A 554 -29.79 -14.38 48.79
CA GLY A 554 -28.78 -14.07 49.81
C GLY A 554 -27.43 -14.45 49.20
N ARG A 555 -26.67 -13.51 48.61
CA ARG A 555 -25.69 -12.56 49.18
C ARG A 555 -24.53 -13.22 49.93
N ASP A 556 -23.32 -12.89 49.43
CA ASP A 556 -22.04 -12.64 50.10
C ASP A 556 -21.45 -13.80 50.96
N GLY A 557 -20.44 -14.55 50.51
CA GLY A 557 -19.00 -14.23 50.42
C GLY A 557 -18.21 -15.15 51.40
N PRO A 558 -16.87 -15.32 51.36
CA PRO A 558 -15.84 -14.80 50.45
C PRO A 558 -15.44 -15.78 49.33
#